data_AF-A0A7V9ZER4-F1
#
_entry.id   AF-A0A7V9ZER4-F1
#
_cell.length_a   1.000
_cell.length_b   1.000
_cell.length_c   1.000
_cell.angle_alpha   90.00
_cell.angle_beta   90.00
_cell.angle_gamma   90.00
#
_symmetry.space_group_name_H-M   'P 1'
#
loop_
_entity.id
_entity.type
_entity.pdbx_description
1 polymer ?
#
loop_
_entity_poly.entity_id
_entity_poly.type
_entity_poly.pdbx_seq_one_letter_code
_entity_poly.pdbx_strand_id
1 'polypeptide(L)'
;MTTLHATRGANFWSRRPVMRMDLTVGAFEDISSAEVPGFTDALVSAMPGLEEHRCSIGERGGFISRLLRGTYVPHIVEHVALELQTMVGHDVGYGRTRGGDNEGEYTLVFEHMHEAVGLRAAALALETVQQAFAGSLNGVNHAVAELAALAQTPDVPRIQQHVLCGITGGSDRAATRDEIVRRGFGSEELIVDVSPAYLLQAGLPYSRSDIAIVLDTALSDVPERYREAERAERLVATVADAVDRGGIVIVPAKEWDLQDRVRDAS
;
A
#
# COMPACT_ATOMS: atom_id res chain seq x y z
N MET A 1 3.57 10.91 -12.27
CA MET A 1 2.87 9.74 -11.69
C MET A 1 2.63 8.75 -12.81
N THR A 2 3.07 7.52 -12.64
CA THR A 2 3.02 6.50 -13.70
C THR A 2 1.88 5.53 -13.44
N THR A 3 1.62 5.18 -12.19
CA THR A 3 0.46 4.39 -11.76
C THR A 3 -0.03 4.85 -10.38
N LEU A 4 -1.32 4.69 -10.13
CA LEU A 4 -1.95 4.87 -8.82
C LEU A 4 -3.03 3.82 -8.66
N HIS A 5 -2.98 3.06 -7.57
CA HIS A 5 -3.91 1.98 -7.30
C HIS A 5 -4.30 1.95 -5.84
N ALA A 6 -5.57 1.65 -5.57
CA ALA A 6 -6.09 1.49 -4.22
C ALA A 6 -6.26 0.00 -3.91
N THR A 7 -5.63 -0.48 -2.85
CA THR A 7 -5.94 -1.80 -2.30
C THR A 7 -7.13 -1.70 -1.36
N ARG A 8 -7.93 -2.78 -1.26
CA ARG A 8 -9.17 -2.82 -0.45
C ARG A 8 -9.08 -3.75 0.76
N GLY A 9 -7.94 -4.40 0.96
CA GLY A 9 -7.72 -5.39 2.00
C GLY A 9 -6.23 -5.68 2.18
N ALA A 10 -5.92 -6.86 2.70
CA ALA A 10 -4.54 -7.29 2.87
C ALA A 10 -3.82 -7.30 1.51
N ASN A 11 -2.58 -6.82 1.54
CA ASN A 11 -1.73 -6.62 0.40
C ASN A 11 -0.27 -6.76 0.84
N PHE A 12 0.65 -6.83 -0.12
CA PHE A 12 2.09 -6.97 0.16
C PHE A 12 2.63 -5.95 1.19
N TRP A 13 2.08 -4.74 1.19
CA TRP A 13 2.59 -3.62 2.00
C TRP A 13 1.97 -3.56 3.39
N SER A 14 0.70 -3.92 3.53
CA SER A 14 -0.08 -3.77 4.76
C SER A 14 -1.27 -4.73 4.79
N ARG A 15 -1.72 -5.09 5.99
CA ARG A 15 -3.03 -5.75 6.20
C ARG A 15 -4.20 -4.78 6.02
N ARG A 16 -3.93 -3.46 6.09
CA ARG A 16 -4.92 -2.40 5.90
C ARG A 16 -4.93 -1.92 4.44
N PRO A 17 -6.06 -1.35 3.97
CA PRO A 17 -6.13 -0.67 2.68
C PRO A 17 -5.05 0.42 2.55
N VAL A 18 -4.38 0.45 1.40
CA VAL A 18 -3.37 1.45 1.07
C VAL A 18 -3.53 1.91 -0.37
N MET A 19 -3.16 3.16 -0.61
CA MET A 19 -2.86 3.68 -1.94
C MET A 19 -1.42 3.31 -2.26
N ARG A 20 -1.20 2.66 -3.40
CA ARG A 20 0.12 2.45 -3.99
C ARG A 20 0.26 3.39 -5.18
N MET A 21 1.33 4.17 -5.19
CA MET A 21 1.62 5.14 -6.22
C MET A 21 3.05 4.94 -6.72
N ASP A 22 3.21 4.61 -8.01
CA ASP A 22 4.53 4.61 -8.64
C ASP A 22 4.78 6.01 -9.25
N LEU A 23 5.83 6.66 -8.76
CA LEU A 23 6.18 8.05 -9.03
C LEU A 23 7.57 8.14 -9.65
N THR A 24 7.64 8.68 -10.85
CA THR A 24 8.88 9.20 -11.44
C THR A 24 9.02 10.67 -11.06
N VAL A 25 10.10 11.04 -10.36
CA VAL A 25 10.30 12.41 -9.86
C VAL A 25 11.05 13.33 -10.82
N GLY A 26 11.81 12.76 -11.77
CA GLY A 26 12.54 13.54 -12.76
C GLY A 26 13.51 14.53 -12.11
N ALA A 27 13.43 15.81 -12.50
CA ALA A 27 14.34 16.86 -12.03
C ALA A 27 14.30 17.12 -10.51
N PHE A 28 13.31 16.56 -9.79
CA PHE A 28 13.21 16.68 -8.34
C PHE A 28 14.03 15.65 -7.56
N GLU A 29 14.71 14.71 -8.22
CA GLU A 29 15.52 13.66 -7.56
C GLU A 29 16.57 14.26 -6.62
N ASP A 30 17.28 15.28 -7.10
CA ASP A 30 18.44 15.87 -6.40
C ASP A 30 18.09 17.18 -5.67
N ILE A 31 16.80 17.44 -5.41
CA ILE A 31 16.36 18.67 -4.74
C ILE A 31 15.92 18.33 -3.31
N SER A 32 16.75 18.70 -2.33
CA SER A 32 16.43 18.52 -0.92
C SER A 32 15.49 19.63 -0.42
N SER A 33 14.52 19.26 0.44
CA SER A 33 13.65 20.24 1.12
C SER A 33 14.42 21.31 1.90
N ALA A 34 15.62 20.99 2.40
CA ALA A 34 16.45 21.93 3.15
C ALA A 34 17.15 22.97 2.26
N GLU A 35 17.23 22.73 0.96
CA GLU A 35 17.87 23.62 -0.02
C GLU A 35 16.89 24.63 -0.61
N VAL A 36 15.60 24.49 -0.32
CA VAL A 36 14.52 25.34 -0.85
C VAL A 36 14.07 26.32 0.22
N PRO A 37 14.44 27.62 0.12
CA PRO A 37 14.12 28.60 1.14
C PRO A 37 12.60 28.75 1.36
N GLY A 38 12.17 28.73 2.62
CA GLY A 38 10.76 28.90 2.99
C GLY A 38 9.87 27.68 2.73
N PHE A 39 10.39 26.60 2.16
CA PHE A 39 9.62 25.39 1.85
C PHE A 39 8.92 24.79 3.08
N THR A 40 9.70 24.51 4.12
CA THR A 40 9.20 23.87 5.35
C THR A 40 8.16 24.76 6.04
N ASP A 41 8.44 26.06 6.14
CA ASP A 41 7.53 27.01 6.80
C ASP A 41 6.21 27.13 6.04
N ALA A 42 6.25 27.21 4.71
CA ALA A 42 5.06 27.26 3.87
C ALA A 42 4.20 25.99 4.03
N LEU A 43 4.84 24.82 4.03
CA LEU A 43 4.14 23.53 4.15
C LEU A 43 3.52 23.36 5.54
N VAL A 44 4.27 23.64 6.62
CA VAL A 44 3.78 23.53 8.01
C VAL A 44 2.71 24.58 8.30
N SER A 45 2.83 25.80 7.75
CA SER A 45 1.79 26.82 7.87
C SER A 45 0.50 26.42 7.16
N ALA A 46 0.58 25.73 6.02
CA ALA A 46 -0.59 25.25 5.30
C ALA A 46 -1.21 24.02 5.96
N MET A 47 -0.39 23.19 6.63
CA MET A 47 -0.76 21.90 7.20
C MET A 47 -0.18 21.70 8.61
N PRO A 48 -0.76 22.34 9.65
CA PRO A 48 -0.21 22.28 11.00
C PRO A 48 -0.19 20.87 11.61
N GLY A 49 -1.05 19.96 11.16
CA GLY A 49 -1.11 18.57 11.64
C GLY A 49 0.13 17.74 11.31
N LEU A 50 0.99 18.20 10.40
CA LEU A 50 2.31 17.62 10.15
C LEU A 50 3.19 17.56 11.40
N GLU A 51 2.89 18.33 12.45
CA GLU A 51 3.55 18.21 13.76
C GLU A 51 3.34 16.81 14.38
N GLU A 52 2.23 16.12 14.09
CA GLU A 52 1.96 14.77 14.61
C GLU A 52 2.72 13.67 13.83
N HIS A 53 3.30 14.01 12.68
CA HIS A 53 3.97 13.03 11.82
C HIS A 53 5.34 12.66 12.36
N ARG A 54 5.50 11.38 12.71
CA ARG A 54 6.72 10.86 13.38
C ARG A 54 7.83 10.43 12.44
N CYS A 55 7.51 10.04 11.21
CA CYS A 55 8.45 9.48 10.24
C CYS A 55 9.27 8.32 10.86
N SER A 56 10.48 8.06 10.35
CA SER A 56 11.42 7.07 10.89
C SER A 56 12.04 7.48 12.24
N ILE A 57 11.86 8.74 12.67
CA ILE A 57 12.39 9.24 13.95
C ILE A 57 11.55 8.71 15.12
N GLY A 58 10.25 8.48 14.92
CA GLY A 58 9.39 7.82 15.91
C GLY A 58 8.82 8.73 17.00
N GLU A 59 9.08 10.04 16.94
CA GLU A 59 8.58 11.05 17.87
C GLU A 59 7.79 12.16 17.17
N ARG A 60 6.92 12.85 17.92
CA ARG A 60 6.13 14.00 17.44
C ARG A 60 7.08 15.05 16.84
N GLY A 61 6.75 15.58 15.66
CA GLY A 61 7.58 16.53 14.91
C GLY A 61 8.75 15.89 14.15
N GLY A 62 8.82 14.55 14.13
CA GLY A 62 9.89 13.82 13.46
C GLY A 62 9.94 14.09 11.95
N PHE A 63 8.79 14.24 11.29
CA PHE A 63 8.75 14.60 9.87
C PHE A 63 9.22 16.03 9.62
N ILE A 64 8.79 17.01 10.43
CA ILE A 64 9.27 18.40 10.35
C ILE A 64 10.79 18.45 10.54
N SER A 65 11.32 17.69 11.50
CA SER A 65 12.77 17.55 11.70
C SER A 65 13.48 16.99 10.46
N ARG A 66 12.84 16.07 9.71
CA ARG A 66 13.37 15.56 8.43
C ARG A 66 13.30 16.60 7.32
N LEU A 67 12.22 17.39 7.24
CA LEU A 67 12.12 18.49 6.28
C LEU A 67 13.26 19.51 6.47
N LEU A 68 13.53 19.89 7.71
CA LEU A 68 14.59 20.85 8.06
C LEU A 68 16.00 20.30 7.81
N ARG A 69 16.23 19.01 8.05
CA ARG A 69 17.52 18.35 7.75
C ARG A 69 17.71 18.04 6.27
N GLY A 70 16.63 17.99 5.51
CA GLY A 70 16.62 17.59 4.11
C GLY A 70 15.99 16.22 3.90
N THR A 71 14.96 16.21 3.05
CA THR A 71 14.34 15.00 2.51
C THR A 71 13.77 15.31 1.11
N TYR A 72 13.30 14.27 0.41
CA TYR A 72 13.03 14.33 -1.03
C TYR A 72 11.54 14.18 -1.35
N VAL A 73 11.15 14.65 -2.54
CA VAL A 73 9.75 14.72 -3.00
C VAL A 73 8.92 13.47 -2.74
N PRO A 74 9.38 12.22 -3.03
CA PRO A 74 8.57 11.02 -2.78
C PRO A 74 8.10 10.91 -1.33
N HIS A 75 9.02 11.12 -0.40
CA HIS A 75 8.75 11.01 1.03
C HIS A 75 7.87 12.17 1.52
N ILE A 76 8.03 13.36 0.94
CA ILE A 76 7.18 14.51 1.27
C ILE A 76 5.74 14.26 0.78
N VAL A 77 5.57 13.78 -0.45
CA VAL A 77 4.26 13.47 -1.04
C VAL A 77 3.51 12.44 -0.21
N GLU A 78 4.19 11.40 0.29
CA GLU A 78 3.61 10.41 1.21
C GLU A 78 2.98 11.08 2.44
N HIS A 79 3.74 11.91 3.15
CA HIS A 79 3.25 12.57 4.36
C HIS A 79 2.17 13.63 4.07
N VAL A 80 2.29 14.36 2.98
CA VAL A 80 1.25 15.33 2.57
C VAL A 80 -0.06 14.62 2.21
N ALA A 81 0.00 13.47 1.54
CA ALA A 81 -1.19 12.67 1.23
C ALA A 81 -1.87 12.10 2.48
N LEU A 82 -1.10 11.72 3.50
CA LEU A 82 -1.64 11.30 4.80
C LEU A 82 -2.32 12.48 5.52
N GLU A 83 -1.64 13.61 5.63
CA GLU A 83 -2.16 14.79 6.33
C GLU A 83 -3.44 15.33 5.67
N LEU A 84 -3.50 15.38 4.33
CA LEU A 84 -4.72 15.78 3.61
C LEU A 84 -5.94 14.92 3.98
N GLN A 85 -5.74 13.63 4.21
CA GLN A 85 -6.80 12.73 4.67
C GLN A 85 -7.14 12.98 6.15
N THR A 86 -6.13 13.20 7.00
CA THR A 86 -6.33 13.52 8.42
C THR A 86 -7.10 14.83 8.61
N MET A 87 -6.86 15.84 7.76
CA MET A 87 -7.59 17.11 7.78
C MET A 87 -9.09 16.98 7.49
N VAL A 88 -9.53 15.90 6.85
CA VAL A 88 -10.97 15.57 6.67
C VAL A 88 -11.49 14.56 7.69
N GLY A 89 -10.70 14.27 8.73
CA GLY A 89 -11.08 13.43 9.87
C GLY A 89 -10.78 11.94 9.68
N HIS A 90 -10.01 11.54 8.66
CA HIS A 90 -9.59 10.14 8.53
C HIS A 90 -8.43 9.82 9.47
N ASP A 91 -8.57 8.73 10.23
CA ASP A 91 -7.52 8.17 11.07
C ASP A 91 -6.59 7.27 10.23
N VAL A 92 -5.64 7.92 9.54
CA VAL A 92 -4.60 7.27 8.72
C VAL A 92 -3.22 7.71 9.18
N GLY A 93 -2.26 6.80 9.16
CA GLY A 93 -0.89 7.14 9.57
C GLY A 93 0.20 6.20 9.06
N TYR A 94 -0.17 5.08 8.43
CA TYR A 94 0.82 4.20 7.83
C TYR A 94 1.28 4.71 6.46
N GLY A 95 2.59 4.87 6.30
CA GLY A 95 3.24 5.27 5.07
C GLY A 95 4.59 4.57 4.86
N ARG A 96 4.95 4.33 3.59
CA ARG A 96 6.24 3.78 3.15
C ARG A 96 6.61 4.31 1.77
N THR A 97 7.82 4.84 1.67
CA THR A 97 8.46 5.19 0.39
C THR A 97 9.63 4.27 0.13
N ARG A 98 9.71 3.71 -1.08
CA ARG A 98 10.80 2.83 -1.54
C ARG A 98 11.25 3.25 -2.93
N GLY A 99 12.56 3.15 -3.21
CA GLY A 99 13.07 3.30 -4.57
C GLY A 99 12.54 2.18 -5.49
N GLY A 100 12.39 2.53 -6.76
CA GLY A 100 12.02 1.64 -7.85
C GLY A 100 13.20 0.84 -8.40
N ASP A 101 13.04 0.28 -9.59
CA ASP A 101 14.13 -0.44 -10.29
C ASP A 101 15.13 0.54 -10.92
N ASN A 102 14.65 1.72 -11.33
CA ASN A 102 15.47 2.76 -11.93
C ASN A 102 15.62 3.97 -11.00
N GLU A 103 16.72 4.70 -11.16
CA GLU A 103 16.95 5.99 -10.49
C GLU A 103 15.84 6.99 -10.83
N GLY A 104 15.40 7.78 -9.86
CA GLY A 104 14.27 8.70 -10.04
C GLY A 104 12.89 8.04 -10.02
N GLU A 105 12.79 6.72 -9.90
CA GLU A 105 11.52 6.00 -9.70
C GLU A 105 11.32 5.60 -8.25
N TYR A 106 10.09 5.75 -7.76
CA TYR A 106 9.72 5.43 -6.39
C TYR A 106 8.35 4.76 -6.35
N THR A 107 8.18 3.83 -5.41
CA THR A 107 6.87 3.35 -4.99
C THR A 107 6.55 3.95 -3.62
N LEU A 108 5.49 4.76 -3.58
CA LEU A 108 4.91 5.30 -2.37
C LEU A 108 3.71 4.45 -1.99
N VAL A 109 3.56 4.21 -0.69
CA VAL A 109 2.42 3.51 -0.13
C VAL A 109 1.93 4.31 1.06
N PHE A 110 0.65 4.63 1.11
CA PHE A 110 0.05 5.32 2.25
C PHE A 110 -1.37 4.82 2.50
N GLU A 111 -1.75 4.75 3.77
CA GLU A 111 -3.06 4.26 4.19
C GLU A 111 -4.20 5.15 3.70
N HIS A 112 -5.36 4.53 3.47
CA HIS A 112 -6.61 5.25 3.21
C HIS A 112 -7.77 4.58 3.94
N MET A 113 -8.77 5.38 4.29
CA MET A 113 -10.05 4.90 4.84
C MET A 113 -11.19 4.94 3.83
N HIS A 114 -11.01 5.69 2.74
CA HIS A 114 -11.99 5.85 1.68
C HIS A 114 -11.25 5.98 0.35
N GLU A 115 -11.59 5.11 -0.60
CA GLU A 115 -10.84 4.95 -1.84
C GLU A 115 -10.80 6.25 -2.66
N ALA A 116 -11.94 6.91 -2.84
CA ALA A 116 -12.02 8.16 -3.59
C ALA A 116 -11.20 9.28 -2.93
N VAL A 117 -11.24 9.37 -1.60
CA VAL A 117 -10.47 10.38 -0.85
C VAL A 117 -8.98 10.11 -0.97
N GLY A 118 -8.50 8.88 -0.78
CA GLY A 118 -7.08 8.56 -0.88
C GLY A 118 -6.53 8.74 -2.31
N LEU A 119 -7.32 8.38 -3.33
CA LEU A 119 -6.95 8.61 -4.74
C LEU A 119 -6.77 10.11 -5.02
N ARG A 120 -7.73 10.93 -4.56
CA ARG A 120 -7.67 12.37 -4.78
C ARG A 120 -6.59 13.04 -3.92
N ALA A 121 -6.38 12.58 -2.70
CA ALA A 121 -5.31 13.04 -1.83
C ALA A 121 -3.92 12.82 -2.45
N ALA A 122 -3.71 11.71 -3.17
CA ALA A 122 -2.47 11.46 -3.92
C ALA A 122 -2.17 12.58 -4.93
N ALA A 123 -3.17 12.95 -5.73
CA ALA A 123 -3.05 13.99 -6.74
C ALA A 123 -2.87 15.39 -6.13
N LEU A 124 -3.66 15.71 -5.10
CA LEU A 124 -3.58 16.99 -4.39
C LEU A 124 -2.26 17.13 -3.60
N ALA A 125 -1.69 16.03 -3.12
CA ALA A 125 -0.38 16.03 -2.47
C ALA A 125 0.74 16.40 -3.45
N LEU A 126 0.73 15.81 -4.66
CA LEU A 126 1.66 16.20 -5.72
C LEU A 126 1.53 17.69 -6.06
N GLU A 127 0.31 18.21 -6.19
CA GLU A 127 0.07 19.62 -6.49
C GLU A 127 0.58 20.53 -5.35
N THR A 128 0.24 20.20 -4.11
CA THR A 128 0.66 20.94 -2.91
C THR A 128 2.18 20.99 -2.80
N VAL A 129 2.84 19.85 -2.99
CA VAL A 129 4.31 19.77 -2.93
C VAL A 129 4.94 20.58 -4.06
N GLN A 130 4.44 20.49 -5.30
CA GLN A 130 4.94 21.31 -6.40
C GLN A 130 4.78 22.81 -6.13
N GLN A 131 3.62 23.25 -5.60
CA GLN A 131 3.40 24.64 -5.23
C GLN A 131 4.33 25.09 -4.10
N ALA A 132 4.61 24.22 -3.12
CA ALA A 132 5.56 24.52 -2.04
C ALA A 132 6.99 24.68 -2.58
N PHE A 133 7.44 23.79 -3.46
CA PHE A 133 8.74 23.91 -4.13
C PHE A 133 8.83 25.16 -5.02
N ALA A 134 7.72 25.57 -5.64
CA ALA A 134 7.64 26.79 -6.44
C ALA A 134 7.51 28.09 -5.63
N GLY A 135 7.38 28.00 -4.30
CA GLY A 135 7.15 29.16 -3.44
C GLY A 135 5.77 29.82 -3.64
N SER A 136 4.80 29.09 -4.21
CA SER A 136 3.46 29.57 -4.55
C SER A 136 2.35 28.95 -3.71
N LEU A 137 2.69 28.13 -2.71
CA LEU A 137 1.71 27.51 -1.82
C LEU A 137 1.10 28.56 -0.87
N ASN A 138 -0.19 28.83 -1.03
CA ASN A 138 -0.93 29.80 -0.21
C ASN A 138 -1.89 29.13 0.80
N GLY A 139 -1.91 27.80 0.86
CA GLY A 139 -2.78 27.01 1.73
C GLY A 139 -3.50 25.89 0.98
N VAL A 140 -4.12 24.97 1.72
CA VAL A 140 -4.75 23.75 1.19
C VAL A 140 -6.27 23.68 1.40
N ASN A 141 -6.92 24.79 1.74
CA ASN A 141 -8.36 24.84 2.02
C ASN A 141 -9.21 24.29 0.86
N HIS A 142 -8.82 24.54 -0.39
CA HIS A 142 -9.53 24.02 -1.56
C HIS A 142 -9.43 22.49 -1.64
N ALA A 143 -8.23 21.94 -1.39
CA ALA A 143 -7.95 20.51 -1.38
C ALA A 143 -8.76 19.82 -0.28
N VAL A 144 -8.76 20.38 0.94
CA VAL A 144 -9.53 19.87 2.08
C VAL A 144 -11.04 19.90 1.80
N ALA A 145 -11.55 20.99 1.22
CA ALA A 145 -12.97 21.09 0.87
C ALA A 145 -13.38 20.05 -0.18
N GLU A 146 -12.54 19.80 -1.18
CA GLU A 146 -12.78 18.77 -2.19
C GLU A 146 -12.78 17.37 -1.58
N LEU A 147 -11.78 17.05 -0.74
CA LEU A 147 -11.70 15.77 -0.05
C LEU A 147 -12.87 15.57 0.92
N ALA A 148 -13.32 16.62 1.61
CA ALA A 148 -14.47 16.55 2.50
C ALA A 148 -15.79 16.30 1.74
N ALA A 149 -15.91 16.77 0.49
CA ALA A 149 -17.04 16.45 -0.37
C ALA A 149 -16.99 14.98 -0.82
N LEU A 150 -15.81 14.47 -1.19
CA LEU A 150 -15.62 13.05 -1.53
C LEU A 150 -15.91 12.14 -0.34
N ALA A 151 -15.49 12.51 0.87
CA ALA A 151 -15.73 11.74 2.10
C ALA A 151 -17.22 11.56 2.43
N GLN A 152 -18.12 12.38 1.87
CA GLN A 152 -19.57 12.26 2.02
C GLN A 152 -20.20 11.32 1.00
N THR A 153 -19.44 10.87 0.00
CA THR A 153 -19.92 9.90 -0.98
C THR A 153 -19.85 8.48 -0.40
N PRO A 154 -20.66 7.53 -0.91
CA PRO A 154 -20.50 6.14 -0.53
C PRO A 154 -19.11 5.64 -0.92
N ASP A 155 -18.38 5.09 0.04
CA ASP A 155 -17.12 4.41 -0.25
C ASP A 155 -17.35 3.09 -0.98
N VAL A 156 -16.29 2.58 -1.61
CA VAL A 156 -16.36 1.28 -2.27
C VAL A 156 -16.55 0.20 -1.20
N PRO A 157 -17.60 -0.64 -1.29
CA PRO A 157 -17.83 -1.67 -0.29
C PRO A 157 -16.61 -2.60 -0.17
N ARG A 158 -16.33 -3.03 1.06
CA ARG A 158 -15.38 -4.12 1.28
C ARG A 158 -15.81 -5.31 0.43
N ILE A 159 -14.85 -5.97 -0.23
CA ILE A 159 -15.14 -7.16 -1.02
C ILE A 159 -15.45 -8.31 -0.07
N GLN A 160 -16.70 -8.39 0.37
CA GLN A 160 -17.25 -9.47 1.19
C GLN A 160 -17.65 -10.61 0.25
N GLN A 161 -16.66 -11.38 -0.17
CA GLN A 161 -16.90 -12.67 -0.79
C GLN A 161 -16.35 -13.72 0.17
N HIS A 162 -17.20 -14.64 0.63
CA HIS A 162 -16.73 -15.89 1.24
C HIS A 162 -16.14 -16.71 0.11
N VAL A 163 -14.82 -16.61 -0.07
CA VAL A 163 -14.09 -17.29 -1.15
C VAL A 163 -13.24 -18.39 -0.54
N LEU A 164 -13.27 -19.55 -1.16
CA LEU A 164 -12.37 -20.67 -0.84
C LEU A 164 -11.17 -20.63 -1.77
N CYS A 165 -10.31 -19.61 -1.70
CA CYS A 165 -9.04 -19.65 -2.46
C CYS A 165 -8.09 -18.48 -2.27
N GLY A 166 -6.80 -18.80 -2.24
CA GLY A 166 -5.71 -18.02 -2.79
C GLY A 166 -4.58 -18.98 -3.16
N ILE A 167 -4.44 -19.32 -4.45
CA ILE A 167 -3.38 -20.20 -4.99
C ILE A 167 -2.29 -19.34 -5.61
N THR A 168 -1.06 -19.42 -5.12
CA THR A 168 0.07 -18.66 -5.66
C THR A 168 1.21 -19.60 -6.09
N GLY A 169 1.75 -19.38 -7.29
CA GLY A 169 3.06 -19.91 -7.71
C GLY A 169 3.08 -20.97 -8.82
N GLY A 170 2.35 -22.08 -8.70
CA GLY A 170 2.80 -23.33 -9.35
C GLY A 170 2.19 -23.73 -10.70
N SER A 171 2.82 -24.73 -11.34
CA SER A 171 2.30 -25.53 -12.46
C SER A 171 1.08 -26.39 -12.09
N ASP A 172 0.85 -26.58 -10.79
CA ASP A 172 -0.13 -27.52 -10.24
C ASP A 172 -1.44 -26.84 -9.83
N ARG A 173 -1.69 -25.61 -10.29
CA ARG A 173 -2.94 -24.86 -10.02
C ARG A 173 -4.19 -25.66 -10.36
N ALA A 174 -4.20 -26.29 -11.54
CA ALA A 174 -5.32 -27.11 -11.99
C ALA A 174 -5.55 -28.32 -11.07
N ALA A 175 -4.48 -29.07 -10.76
CA ALA A 175 -4.56 -30.23 -9.87
C ALA A 175 -4.98 -29.84 -8.44
N THR A 176 -4.51 -28.68 -7.95
CA THR A 176 -4.89 -28.15 -6.64
C THR A 176 -6.37 -27.78 -6.63
N ARG A 177 -6.86 -27.11 -7.66
CA ARG A 177 -8.29 -26.78 -7.83
C ARG A 177 -9.15 -28.04 -7.83
N ASP A 178 -8.78 -29.06 -8.61
CA ASP A 178 -9.50 -30.33 -8.69
C ASP A 178 -9.56 -31.02 -7.32
N GLU A 179 -8.47 -31.00 -6.55
CA GLU A 179 -8.39 -31.60 -5.22
C GLU A 179 -9.24 -30.85 -4.17
N ILE A 180 -9.27 -29.51 -4.21
CA ILE A 180 -10.14 -28.67 -3.37
C ILE A 180 -11.60 -29.08 -3.58
N VAL A 181 -12.04 -29.12 -4.84
CA VAL A 181 -13.41 -29.51 -5.22
C VAL A 181 -13.69 -30.96 -4.78
N ARG A 182 -12.77 -31.89 -5.05
CA ARG A 182 -12.91 -33.31 -4.67
C ARG A 182 -13.07 -33.51 -3.17
N ARG A 183 -12.44 -32.67 -2.34
CA ARG A 183 -12.57 -32.71 -0.86
C ARG A 183 -13.82 -31.99 -0.33
N GLY A 184 -14.64 -31.41 -1.19
CA GLY A 184 -15.89 -30.75 -0.82
C GLY A 184 -15.72 -29.31 -0.36
N PHE A 185 -14.56 -28.69 -0.62
CA PHE A 185 -14.34 -27.28 -0.36
C PHE A 185 -14.89 -26.43 -1.51
N GLY A 186 -16.20 -26.13 -1.47
CA GLY A 186 -16.84 -25.19 -2.40
C GLY A 186 -17.12 -25.74 -3.80
N SER A 187 -17.75 -24.91 -4.64
CA SER A 187 -17.93 -25.16 -6.08
C SER A 187 -16.78 -24.53 -6.87
N GLU A 188 -16.55 -24.97 -8.11
CA GLU A 188 -15.51 -24.39 -8.98
C GLU A 188 -15.62 -22.86 -9.11
N GLU A 189 -16.83 -22.31 -9.08
CA GLU A 189 -17.10 -20.87 -9.22
C GLU A 189 -16.62 -20.03 -8.02
N LEU A 190 -16.36 -20.66 -6.86
CA LEU A 190 -15.93 -19.98 -5.62
C LEU A 190 -14.41 -20.07 -5.38
N ILE A 191 -13.66 -20.60 -6.35
CA ILE A 191 -12.20 -20.73 -6.28
C ILE A 191 -11.53 -19.60 -7.08
N VAL A 192 -10.88 -18.67 -6.38
CA VAL A 192 -10.14 -17.51 -6.92
C VAL A 192 -8.63 -17.74 -6.91
N ASP A 193 -8.05 -17.98 -8.09
CA ASP A 193 -6.60 -17.98 -8.29
C ASP A 193 -6.08 -16.53 -8.37
N VAL A 194 -4.98 -16.24 -7.67
CA VAL A 194 -4.35 -14.92 -7.70
C VAL A 194 -2.86 -15.08 -8.02
N SER A 195 -2.42 -14.50 -9.14
CA SER A 195 -0.99 -14.54 -9.47
C SER A 195 -0.17 -13.63 -8.53
N PRO A 196 1.11 -13.96 -8.29
CA PRO A 196 1.99 -13.08 -7.52
C PRO A 196 2.07 -11.66 -8.10
N ALA A 197 2.06 -11.51 -9.43
CA ALA A 197 2.00 -10.19 -10.07
C ALA A 197 0.74 -9.40 -9.67
N TYR A 198 -0.43 -10.05 -9.66
CA TYR A 198 -1.68 -9.41 -9.26
C TYR A 198 -1.64 -9.04 -7.76
N LEU A 199 -1.17 -9.94 -6.89
CA LEU A 199 -1.03 -9.66 -5.46
C LEU A 199 -0.16 -8.44 -5.19
N LEU A 200 0.95 -8.31 -5.93
CA LEU A 200 1.87 -7.19 -5.78
C LEU A 200 1.24 -5.87 -6.25
N GLN A 201 0.45 -5.90 -7.33
CA GLN A 201 -0.15 -4.72 -7.94
C GLN A 201 -1.42 -4.26 -7.22
N ALA A 202 -2.34 -5.19 -6.96
CA ALA A 202 -3.70 -4.92 -6.51
C ALA A 202 -4.01 -5.40 -5.08
N GLY A 203 -3.12 -6.21 -4.49
CA GLY A 203 -3.43 -6.91 -3.26
C GLY A 203 -4.46 -8.01 -3.47
N LEU A 204 -5.14 -8.40 -2.39
CA LEU A 204 -6.18 -9.43 -2.49
C LEU A 204 -7.47 -8.89 -3.11
N PRO A 205 -8.08 -9.62 -4.05
CA PRO A 205 -9.38 -9.27 -4.61
C PRO A 205 -10.55 -9.65 -3.68
N TYR A 206 -10.28 -10.08 -2.46
CA TYR A 206 -11.27 -10.47 -1.45
C TYR A 206 -10.80 -10.07 -0.06
N SER A 207 -11.73 -9.92 0.88
CA SER A 207 -11.41 -9.53 2.26
C SER A 207 -11.27 -10.70 3.23
N ARG A 208 -11.86 -11.86 2.92
CA ARG A 208 -11.87 -13.06 3.77
C ARG A 208 -11.84 -14.33 2.94
N SER A 209 -11.33 -15.39 3.54
CA SER A 209 -11.27 -16.73 2.98
C SER A 209 -11.27 -17.79 4.08
N ASP A 210 -11.81 -18.96 3.79
CA ASP A 210 -11.76 -20.11 4.71
C ASP A 210 -10.46 -20.92 4.55
N ILE A 211 -9.83 -20.83 3.36
CA ILE A 211 -8.62 -21.55 3.01
C ILE A 211 -7.67 -20.72 2.13
N ALA A 212 -6.37 -20.85 2.38
CA ALA A 212 -5.29 -20.34 1.54
C ALA A 212 -4.32 -21.45 1.18
N ILE A 213 -3.78 -21.45 -0.04
CA ILE A 213 -2.82 -22.46 -0.51
C ILE A 213 -1.64 -21.79 -1.22
N VAL A 214 -0.46 -21.87 -0.63
CA VAL A 214 0.78 -21.45 -1.28
C VAL A 214 1.45 -22.69 -1.86
N LEU A 215 1.69 -22.70 -3.18
CA LEU A 215 2.30 -23.86 -3.86
C LEU A 215 3.83 -23.79 -3.86
N ASP A 216 4.37 -22.58 -4.04
CA ASP A 216 5.80 -22.32 -4.00
C ASP A 216 6.06 -20.81 -3.80
N THR A 217 7.32 -20.50 -3.51
CA THR A 217 7.85 -19.13 -3.39
C THR A 217 8.73 -18.76 -4.59
N ALA A 218 8.76 -19.58 -5.65
CA ALA A 218 9.61 -19.42 -6.82
C ALA A 218 8.92 -18.53 -7.87
N LEU A 219 8.87 -17.23 -7.61
CA LEU A 219 8.08 -16.28 -8.39
C LEU A 219 8.79 -15.91 -9.70
N SER A 220 8.06 -15.95 -10.82
CA SER A 220 8.57 -15.59 -12.14
C SER A 220 7.88 -14.38 -12.78
N ASP A 221 6.66 -14.05 -12.35
CA ASP A 221 5.81 -13.01 -12.92
C ASP A 221 5.92 -11.64 -12.22
N VAL A 222 6.82 -11.50 -11.25
CA VAL A 222 7.10 -10.24 -10.52
C VAL A 222 8.47 -9.66 -10.88
N PRO A 223 8.73 -8.36 -10.67
CA PRO A 223 10.07 -7.78 -10.85
C PRO A 223 11.14 -8.48 -10.00
N GLU A 224 12.39 -8.51 -10.47
CA GLU A 224 13.49 -9.27 -9.85
C GLU A 224 13.66 -8.96 -8.36
N ARG A 225 13.54 -7.69 -7.97
CA ARG A 225 13.63 -7.27 -6.56
C ARG A 225 12.59 -7.90 -5.64
N TYR A 226 11.50 -8.47 -6.17
CA TYR A 226 10.48 -9.18 -5.38
C TYR A 226 10.62 -10.71 -5.44
N ARG A 227 11.58 -11.22 -6.22
CA ARG A 227 11.91 -12.66 -6.30
C ARG A 227 12.92 -13.09 -5.24
N GLU A 228 13.55 -12.14 -4.55
CA GLU A 228 14.36 -12.40 -3.35
C GLU A 228 13.54 -13.20 -2.33
N ALA A 229 14.10 -14.28 -1.79
CA ALA A 229 13.38 -15.27 -0.97
C ALA A 229 12.46 -14.63 0.10
N GLU A 230 12.99 -13.72 0.92
CA GLU A 230 12.22 -13.08 1.99
C GLU A 230 11.01 -12.27 1.47
N ARG A 231 11.16 -11.61 0.32
CA ARG A 231 10.09 -10.81 -0.29
C ARG A 231 9.09 -11.68 -1.02
N ALA A 232 9.56 -12.74 -1.68
CA ALA A 232 8.72 -13.71 -2.33
C ALA A 232 7.82 -14.42 -1.33
N GLU A 233 8.39 -14.91 -0.22
CA GLU A 233 7.65 -15.46 0.92
C GLU A 233 6.62 -14.49 1.45
N ARG A 234 7.02 -13.24 1.72
CA ARG A 234 6.10 -12.20 2.20
C ARG A 234 4.95 -11.95 1.22
N LEU A 235 5.24 -11.91 -0.08
CA LEU A 235 4.24 -11.68 -1.11
C LEU A 235 3.21 -12.80 -1.15
N VAL A 236 3.67 -14.05 -1.21
CA VAL A 236 2.74 -15.19 -1.23
C VAL A 236 2.01 -15.34 0.10
N ALA A 237 2.64 -15.05 1.24
CA ALA A 237 1.99 -15.10 2.56
C ALA A 237 0.81 -14.13 2.69
N THR A 238 0.71 -13.12 1.83
CA THR A 238 -0.43 -12.17 1.83
C THR A 238 -1.78 -12.90 1.71
N VAL A 239 -1.86 -14.03 0.98
CA VAL A 239 -3.13 -14.78 0.88
C VAL A 239 -3.57 -15.38 2.22
N ALA A 240 -2.63 -15.65 3.14
CA ALA A 240 -2.92 -16.15 4.48
C ALA A 240 -3.50 -15.05 5.40
N ASP A 241 -3.16 -13.78 5.18
CA ASP A 241 -3.67 -12.66 5.99
C ASP A 241 -5.20 -12.46 5.85
N ALA A 242 -5.82 -13.06 4.82
CA ALA A 242 -7.27 -13.05 4.64
C ALA A 242 -7.96 -14.33 5.15
N VAL A 243 -7.23 -15.28 5.74
CA VAL A 243 -7.85 -16.50 6.29
C VAL A 243 -8.50 -16.20 7.63
N ASP A 244 -9.77 -16.55 7.78
CA ASP A 244 -10.51 -16.36 9.03
C ASP A 244 -9.93 -17.23 10.17
N ARG A 245 -10.13 -16.81 11.42
CA ARG A 245 -9.72 -17.61 12.59
C ARG A 245 -10.35 -19.00 12.55
N GLY A 246 -9.52 -20.03 12.61
CA GLY A 246 -9.94 -21.43 12.49
C GLY A 246 -10.01 -21.94 11.05
N GLY A 247 -9.69 -21.10 10.07
CA GLY A 247 -9.47 -21.50 8.68
C GLY A 247 -8.16 -22.28 8.50
N ILE A 248 -7.87 -22.66 7.25
CA ILE A 248 -6.76 -23.54 6.90
C ILE A 248 -5.77 -22.81 6.00
N VAL A 249 -4.48 -22.86 6.33
CA VAL A 249 -3.42 -22.44 5.41
C VAL A 249 -2.56 -23.63 5.05
N ILE A 250 -2.44 -23.91 3.76
CA ILE A 250 -1.61 -24.96 3.19
C ILE A 250 -0.37 -24.29 2.60
N VAL A 251 0.80 -24.73 3.03
CA VAL A 251 2.10 -24.23 2.55
C VAL A 251 3.05 -25.41 2.27
N PRO A 252 4.10 -25.22 1.45
CA PRO A 252 5.00 -26.29 1.10
C PRO A 252 5.80 -26.75 2.33
N ALA A 253 5.91 -28.07 2.52
CA ALA A 253 6.51 -28.65 3.72
C ALA A 253 7.98 -28.26 3.96
N LYS A 254 8.70 -27.82 2.91
CA LYS A 254 10.11 -27.44 2.99
C LYS A 254 10.35 -25.94 3.14
N GLU A 255 9.28 -25.12 3.16
CA GLU A 255 9.35 -23.67 3.32
C GLU A 255 9.10 -23.31 4.80
N TRP A 256 10.12 -23.43 5.65
CA TRP A 256 10.00 -23.27 7.10
C TRP A 256 9.70 -21.82 7.48
N ASP A 257 10.39 -20.85 6.86
CA ASP A 257 10.19 -19.43 7.13
C ASP A 257 8.78 -18.98 6.74
N LEU A 258 8.25 -19.49 5.63
CA LEU A 258 6.86 -19.26 5.22
C LEU A 258 5.88 -19.88 6.24
N GLN A 259 6.14 -21.10 6.71
CA GLN A 259 5.31 -21.74 7.74
C GLN A 259 5.24 -20.90 9.01
N ASP A 260 6.37 -20.37 9.47
CA ASP A 260 6.42 -19.54 10.67
C ASP A 260 5.71 -18.20 10.45
N ARG A 261 5.92 -17.52 9.31
CA ARG A 261 5.20 -16.29 8.96
C ARG A 261 3.68 -16.45 8.94
N VAL A 262 3.19 -17.55 8.38
CA VAL A 262 1.76 -17.86 8.32
C VAL A 262 1.18 -18.12 9.71
N ARG A 263 1.91 -18.83 10.58
CA ARG A 263 1.48 -19.08 11.96
C ARG A 263 1.38 -17.79 12.76
N ASP A 264 2.32 -16.87 12.58
CA ASP A 264 2.31 -15.55 13.25
C ASP A 264 1.21 -14.61 12.71
N ALA A 265 0.65 -14.93 11.53
CA ALA A 265 -0.44 -14.16 10.93
C ALA A 265 -1.84 -14.55 11.43
N SER A 266 -1.98 -15.71 12.08
CA SER A 266 -3.25 -16.36 12.48
C SER A 266 -3.81 -15.91 13.82
#